data_AF-A0A7R9YPM4-F1
#
_entry.id   AF-A0A7R9YPM4-F1
#
_cell.length_a   1.000
_cell.length_b   1.000
_cell.length_c   1.000
_cell.angle_alpha   90.00
_cell.angle_beta   90.00
_cell.angle_gamma   90.00
#
_symmetry.space_group_name_H-M   'P 1'
#
loop_
_entity.id
_entity.type
_entity.pdbx_description
1 polymer ?
#
loop_
_entity_poly.entity_id
_entity_poly.type
_entity_poly.pdbx_seq_one_letter_code
_entity_poly.pdbx_strand_id
1 'polypeptide(L)'
;ALHAHADNAAGECAADACASDDVASRQIEAHVADAASWVAQLAATPHASRARFDAVFVDCFDNSNDCPPSLLTRAFAEHVRAILTPRGVVVHNLHFGASRHQPTVAAAEAAYAHVFGSAVRVDSLDSKPWAGNTLILGTRHGHVAASAGALEASAALAQGRLEAARASDAQCIY
;
A
#
# COMPACT_ATOMS: atom_id res chain seq x y z
N ALA A 1 -28.31 56.35 23.42
CA ALA A 1 -29.45 56.99 22.72
C ALA A 1 -29.24 56.76 21.23
N LEU A 2 -29.91 55.75 20.67
CA LEU A 2 -31.09 55.88 19.81
C LEU A 2 -30.77 56.57 18.47
N HIS A 3 -30.60 55.77 17.41
CA HIS A 3 -31.55 55.77 16.30
C HIS A 3 -31.51 54.44 15.55
N ALA A 4 -32.67 53.79 15.51
CA ALA A 4 -33.01 52.70 14.62
C ALA A 4 -33.46 53.26 13.26
N HIS A 5 -33.24 52.49 12.19
CA HIS A 5 -34.14 52.49 11.03
C HIS A 5 -34.32 51.06 10.51
N ALA A 6 -35.58 50.78 10.19
CA ALA A 6 -36.20 49.49 9.99
C ALA A 6 -36.00 48.91 8.57
N ASP A 7 -36.12 47.58 8.53
CA ASP A 7 -36.81 46.72 7.56
C ASP A 7 -36.73 47.03 6.06
N ASN A 8 -36.25 46.04 5.31
CA ASN A 8 -37.07 45.45 4.25
C ASN A 8 -36.65 44.01 3.93
N ALA A 9 -37.65 43.13 3.96
CA ALA A 9 -37.58 41.74 3.57
C ALA A 9 -37.83 41.57 2.05
N ALA A 10 -36.96 40.82 1.40
CA ALA A 10 -37.20 40.00 0.22
C ALA A 10 -36.03 39.00 0.21
N GLY A 11 -36.21 37.69 0.34
CA GLY A 11 -37.02 36.89 -0.56
C GLY A 11 -36.19 36.50 -1.77
N GLU A 12 -35.06 35.82 -1.58
CA GLU A 12 -34.35 35.14 -2.67
C GLU A 12 -34.04 33.69 -2.30
N CYS A 13 -34.50 32.84 -3.21
CA CYS A 13 -34.46 31.40 -3.26
C CYS A 13 -33.11 30.77 -2.87
N ALA A 14 -33.23 29.73 -2.05
CA ALA A 14 -32.54 28.46 -2.16
C ALA A 14 -31.61 28.31 -3.39
N ALA A 15 -30.31 28.40 -3.14
CA ALA A 15 -29.28 27.75 -3.93
C ALA A 15 -28.11 27.38 -3.01
N ASP A 16 -28.45 26.80 -1.85
CA ASP A 16 -27.48 26.22 -0.94
C ASP A 16 -27.83 24.73 -0.78
N ALA A 17 -26.82 23.86 -0.83
CA ALA A 17 -26.90 22.39 -0.81
C ALA A 17 -27.11 21.64 -2.15
N CYS A 18 -26.34 21.96 -3.19
CA CYS A 18 -26.02 21.00 -4.28
C CYS A 18 -24.57 21.09 -4.79
N ALA A 19 -23.66 21.70 -4.03
CA ALA A 19 -22.23 21.41 -4.20
C ALA A 19 -21.94 20.13 -3.40
N SER A 20 -22.45 18.99 -3.89
CA SER A 20 -22.01 17.68 -3.42
C SER A 20 -20.50 17.62 -3.56
N ASP A 21 -19.84 17.34 -2.44
CA ASP A 21 -18.41 17.11 -2.29
C ASP A 21 -17.83 16.28 -3.45
N ASP A 22 -17.27 16.96 -4.45
CA ASP A 22 -16.53 16.32 -5.55
C ASP A 22 -15.07 16.02 -5.13
N VAL A 23 -14.90 15.56 -3.89
CA VAL A 23 -13.63 15.14 -3.26
C VAL A 23 -13.18 13.77 -3.80
N ALA A 24 -13.98 13.10 -4.61
CA ALA A 24 -13.66 11.79 -5.19
C ALA A 24 -12.82 11.87 -6.49
N SER A 25 -12.30 13.02 -6.86
CA SER A 25 -11.63 13.22 -8.15
C SER A 25 -10.10 13.06 -8.05
N ARG A 26 -9.66 11.80 -8.27
CA ARG A 26 -8.28 11.30 -8.52
C ARG A 26 -7.40 11.06 -7.28
N GLN A 27 -7.49 9.84 -6.72
CA GLN A 27 -6.59 9.31 -5.69
C GLN A 27 -5.29 8.69 -6.22
N ILE A 28 -5.03 8.77 -7.53
CA ILE A 28 -3.90 8.08 -8.17
C ILE A 28 -2.97 9.10 -8.81
N GLU A 29 -1.75 9.15 -8.29
CA GLU A 29 -0.61 9.83 -8.92
C GLU A 29 0.30 8.78 -9.54
N ALA A 30 0.71 9.01 -10.79
CA ALA A 30 1.59 8.11 -11.52
C ALA A 30 2.94 8.78 -11.79
N HIS A 31 4.02 8.08 -11.46
CA HIS A 31 5.38 8.53 -11.71
C HIS A 31 6.09 7.53 -12.64
N VAL A 32 6.78 8.04 -13.66
CA VAL A 32 7.64 7.23 -14.52
C VAL A 32 9.08 7.41 -14.06
N ALA A 33 9.60 6.41 -13.35
CA ALA A 33 10.95 6.42 -12.81
C ALA A 33 11.45 4.99 -12.54
N ASP A 34 12.76 4.85 -12.35
CA ASP A 34 13.31 3.66 -11.68
C ASP A 34 12.86 3.64 -10.22
N ALA A 35 12.15 2.59 -9.82
CA ALA A 35 11.53 2.50 -8.50
C ALA A 35 12.57 2.53 -7.37
N ALA A 36 13.71 1.83 -7.53
CA ALA A 36 14.75 1.78 -6.51
C ALA A 36 15.34 3.18 -6.24
N SER A 37 15.68 3.90 -7.31
CA SER A 37 16.22 5.25 -7.27
C SER A 37 15.20 6.26 -6.71
N TRP A 38 13.94 6.15 -7.13
CA TRP A 38 12.88 7.04 -6.66
C TRP A 38 12.60 6.87 -5.16
N VAL A 39 12.49 5.63 -4.68
CA VAL A 39 12.33 5.34 -3.25
C VAL A 39 13.53 5.82 -2.43
N ALA A 40 14.75 5.69 -2.95
CA ALA A 40 15.95 6.22 -2.29
C ALA A 40 15.91 7.75 -2.16
N GLN A 41 15.48 8.47 -3.20
CA GLN A 41 15.35 9.94 -3.18
C GLN A 41 14.27 10.39 -2.19
N LEU A 42 13.12 9.72 -2.16
CA LEU A 42 12.09 9.97 -1.16
C LEU A 42 12.64 9.71 0.25
N ALA A 43 13.32 8.60 0.48
CA ALA A 43 13.94 8.29 1.77
C ALA A 43 14.98 9.33 2.21
N ALA A 44 15.70 9.94 1.28
CA ALA A 44 16.68 10.99 1.55
C ALA A 44 16.03 12.36 1.87
N THR A 45 14.76 12.56 1.53
CA THR A 45 14.04 13.82 1.83
C THR A 45 13.97 14.04 3.35
N PRO A 46 14.15 15.29 3.85
CA PRO A 46 14.05 15.60 5.27
C PRO A 46 12.76 15.08 5.91
N HIS A 47 12.84 14.60 7.15
CA HIS A 47 11.74 13.85 7.77
C HIS A 47 10.42 14.66 7.82
N ALA A 48 10.50 15.97 8.06
CA ALA A 48 9.34 16.87 8.18
C ALA A 48 8.56 17.07 6.87
N SER A 49 9.19 16.84 5.72
CA SER A 49 8.61 17.03 4.38
C SER A 49 8.51 15.73 3.58
N ARG A 50 9.03 14.62 4.12
CA ARG A 50 9.01 13.33 3.44
C ARG A 50 7.60 12.74 3.47
N ALA A 51 7.08 12.35 2.31
CA ALA A 51 5.87 11.56 2.20
C ALA A 51 5.94 10.29 3.07
N ARG A 52 4.81 9.88 3.64
CA ARG A 52 4.70 8.63 4.39
C ARG A 52 3.57 7.79 3.83
N PHE A 53 3.86 6.50 3.66
CA PHE A 53 2.90 5.54 3.14
C PHE A 53 2.47 4.57 4.24
N ASP A 54 1.19 4.26 4.30
CA ASP A 54 0.68 3.18 5.17
C ASP A 54 0.94 1.80 4.57
N ALA A 55 1.05 1.72 3.24
CA ALA A 55 1.40 0.50 2.54
C ALA A 55 2.31 0.81 1.35
N VAL A 56 3.29 -0.06 1.11
CA VAL A 56 4.09 -0.09 -0.12
C VAL A 56 3.94 -1.46 -0.75
N PHE A 57 3.51 -1.50 -2.00
CA PHE A 57 3.42 -2.73 -2.80
C PHE A 57 4.56 -2.72 -3.83
N VAL A 58 5.37 -3.76 -3.82
CA VAL A 58 6.44 -3.96 -4.80
C VAL A 58 6.02 -5.12 -5.71
N ASP A 59 5.66 -4.78 -6.94
CA ASP A 59 5.28 -5.72 -7.98
C ASP A 59 6.03 -5.32 -9.27
N CYS A 60 7.32 -5.65 -9.31
CA CYS A 60 8.24 -5.13 -10.31
C CYS A 60 9.10 -6.25 -10.89
N PHE A 61 9.03 -6.41 -12.21
CA PHE A 61 9.77 -7.40 -12.98
C PHE A 61 10.41 -6.73 -14.19
N ASP A 62 11.56 -7.24 -14.61
CA ASP A 62 12.25 -6.81 -15.82
C ASP A 62 11.70 -7.51 -17.08
N ASN A 63 12.36 -7.29 -18.22
CA ASN A 63 11.99 -7.91 -19.49
C ASN A 63 12.18 -9.43 -19.52
N SER A 64 12.96 -9.99 -18.59
CA SER A 64 13.13 -11.44 -18.40
C SER A 64 12.10 -12.00 -17.42
N ASN A 65 11.18 -11.16 -16.94
CA ASN A 65 10.21 -11.48 -15.90
C ASN A 65 10.87 -11.85 -14.56
N ASP A 66 12.05 -11.31 -14.26
CA ASP A 66 12.75 -11.47 -12.98
C ASP A 66 12.68 -10.19 -12.16
N CYS A 67 12.69 -10.33 -10.82
CA CYS A 67 12.75 -9.16 -9.93
C CYS A 67 14.13 -8.48 -10.05
N PRO A 68 14.20 -7.17 -10.33
CA PRO A 68 15.46 -6.45 -10.42
C PRO A 68 16.32 -6.60 -9.14
N PRO A 69 17.62 -6.94 -9.23
CA PRO A 69 18.47 -7.14 -8.06
C PRO A 69 18.54 -5.96 -7.10
N SER A 70 18.38 -4.73 -7.60
CA SER A 70 18.34 -3.51 -6.78
C SER A 70 17.21 -3.52 -5.75
N LEU A 71 16.09 -4.17 -6.05
CA LEU A 71 14.91 -4.28 -5.18
C LEU A 71 15.01 -5.41 -4.15
N LEU A 72 16.04 -6.25 -4.24
CA LEU A 72 16.30 -7.36 -3.32
C LEU A 72 17.33 -7.00 -2.24
N THR A 73 17.88 -5.78 -2.29
CA THR A 73 18.96 -5.36 -1.39
C THR A 73 18.44 -4.91 -0.02
N ARG A 74 19.31 -5.02 0.99
CA ARG A 74 19.10 -4.40 2.30
C ARG A 74 18.88 -2.89 2.19
N ALA A 75 19.67 -2.21 1.36
CA ALA A 75 19.58 -0.76 1.19
C ALA A 75 18.19 -0.34 0.68
N PHE A 76 17.64 -1.07 -0.30
CA PHE A 76 16.28 -0.83 -0.75
C PHE A 76 15.25 -1.01 0.37
N ALA A 77 15.34 -2.12 1.14
CA ALA A 77 14.46 -2.34 2.29
C ALA A 77 14.56 -1.22 3.34
N GLU A 78 15.76 -0.67 3.60
CA GLU A 78 15.98 0.47 4.49
C GLU A 78 15.29 1.74 3.97
N HIS A 79 15.38 2.02 2.66
CA HIS A 79 14.70 3.16 2.05
C HIS A 79 13.17 3.01 2.12
N VAL A 80 12.64 1.82 1.83
CA VAL A 80 11.19 1.54 1.99
C VAL A 80 10.76 1.76 3.44
N ARG A 81 11.50 1.21 4.41
CA ARG A 81 11.22 1.42 5.84
C ARG A 81 11.23 2.91 6.22
N ALA A 82 12.10 3.71 5.60
CA ALA A 82 12.20 5.14 5.89
C ALA A 82 11.00 5.96 5.37
N ILE A 83 10.29 5.47 4.35
CA ILE A 83 9.09 6.13 3.78
C ILE A 83 7.77 5.56 4.32
N LEU A 84 7.80 4.49 5.11
CA LEU A 84 6.59 3.96 5.75
C LEU A 84 6.19 4.75 7.00
N THR A 85 4.88 4.91 7.25
CA THR A 85 4.35 5.36 8.55
C THR A 85 4.78 4.38 9.66
N PRO A 86 4.76 4.75 10.95
CA PRO A 86 5.16 3.83 12.04
C PRO A 86 4.39 2.51 12.07
N ARG A 87 3.16 2.47 11.54
CA ARG A 87 2.31 1.27 11.42
C ARG A 87 2.28 0.70 10.00
N GLY A 88 3.10 1.24 9.11
CA GLY A 88 3.08 0.91 7.71
C GLY A 88 3.62 -0.48 7.42
N VAL A 89 3.19 -1.02 6.28
CA VAL A 89 3.55 -2.34 5.79
C VAL A 89 4.18 -2.27 4.40
N VAL A 90 5.09 -3.19 4.11
CA VAL A 90 5.54 -3.47 2.75
C VAL A 90 5.11 -4.88 2.36
N VAL A 91 4.66 -5.04 1.12
CA VAL A 91 4.31 -6.33 0.50
C VAL A 91 5.05 -6.42 -0.83
N HIS A 92 5.93 -7.41 -0.97
CA HIS A 92 6.75 -7.61 -2.15
C HIS A 92 6.37 -8.92 -2.85
N ASN A 93 5.81 -8.82 -4.05
CA ASN A 93 5.49 -9.96 -4.89
C ASN A 93 6.75 -10.46 -5.61
N LEU A 94 7.00 -11.76 -5.54
CA LEU A 94 8.13 -12.41 -6.18
C LEU A 94 7.66 -13.71 -6.85
N HIS A 95 8.29 -14.04 -7.98
CA HIS A 95 8.15 -15.39 -8.54
C HIS A 95 8.68 -16.42 -7.55
N PHE A 96 7.94 -17.50 -7.42
CA PHE A 96 8.25 -18.65 -6.60
C PHE A 96 8.09 -19.93 -7.43
N GLY A 97 8.61 -21.05 -6.92
CA GLY A 97 8.75 -22.29 -7.67
C GLY A 97 10.00 -22.23 -8.56
N ALA A 98 10.48 -23.40 -8.97
CA ALA A 98 11.78 -23.63 -9.62
C ALA A 98 12.98 -23.24 -8.74
N SER A 99 14.04 -24.06 -8.80
CA SER A 99 15.28 -23.84 -8.02
C SER A 99 15.93 -22.48 -8.31
N ARG A 100 15.72 -21.92 -9.50
CA ARG A 100 16.29 -20.63 -9.92
C ARG A 100 15.74 -19.42 -9.14
N HIS A 101 14.51 -19.47 -8.62
CA HIS A 101 13.90 -18.33 -7.92
C HIS A 101 14.14 -18.34 -6.40
N GLN A 102 14.61 -19.47 -5.85
CA GLN A 102 14.90 -19.61 -4.41
C GLN A 102 15.93 -18.59 -3.89
N PRO A 103 17.03 -18.29 -4.61
CA PRO A 103 17.99 -17.27 -4.15
C PRO A 103 17.36 -15.87 -4.07
N THR A 104 16.47 -15.53 -5.01
CA THR A 104 15.77 -14.24 -5.03
C THR A 104 14.85 -14.08 -3.83
N VAL A 105 14.05 -15.12 -3.55
CA VAL A 105 13.15 -15.13 -2.38
C VAL A 105 13.95 -15.06 -1.08
N ALA A 106 15.00 -15.87 -0.95
CA ALA A 106 15.87 -15.86 0.23
C ALA A 106 16.57 -14.50 0.45
N ALA A 107 17.00 -13.83 -0.62
CA ALA A 107 17.62 -12.51 -0.53
C ALA A 107 16.62 -11.46 -0.01
N ALA A 108 15.40 -11.45 -0.54
CA ALA A 108 14.35 -10.54 -0.08
C ALA A 108 13.95 -10.82 1.38
N GLU A 109 13.73 -12.08 1.75
CA GLU A 109 13.45 -12.50 3.12
C GLU A 109 14.53 -12.03 4.09
N ALA A 110 15.81 -12.26 3.75
CA ALA A 110 16.94 -11.86 4.59
C ALA A 110 17.03 -10.33 4.74
N ALA A 111 16.87 -9.58 3.64
CA ALA A 111 16.87 -8.12 3.68
C ALA A 111 15.74 -7.58 4.57
N TYR A 112 14.53 -8.14 4.44
CA TYR A 112 13.36 -7.66 5.16
C TYR A 112 13.43 -8.06 6.63
N ALA A 113 13.84 -9.29 6.94
CA ALA A 113 14.04 -9.74 8.31
C ALA A 113 15.08 -8.87 9.03
N HIS A 114 16.17 -8.50 8.36
CA HIS A 114 17.18 -7.61 8.92
C HIS A 114 16.62 -6.21 9.22
N VAL A 115 15.89 -5.62 8.28
CA VAL A 115 15.48 -4.20 8.36
C VAL A 115 14.22 -3.99 9.21
N PHE A 116 13.27 -4.92 9.15
CA PHE A 116 11.99 -4.85 9.85
C PHE A 116 11.96 -5.72 11.12
N GLY A 117 13.03 -6.47 11.41
CA GLY A 117 13.14 -7.38 12.56
C GLY A 117 12.42 -8.72 12.36
N SER A 118 11.54 -8.82 11.37
CA SER A 118 10.93 -10.07 10.90
C SER A 118 10.46 -9.93 9.46
N ALA A 119 10.41 -11.05 8.75
CA ALA A 119 9.75 -11.15 7.45
C ALA A 119 8.72 -12.27 7.52
N VAL A 120 7.54 -12.04 6.93
CA VAL A 120 6.53 -13.09 6.76
C VAL A 120 6.45 -13.41 5.29
N ARG A 121 6.47 -14.71 5.00
CA ARG A 121 6.27 -15.22 3.66
C ARG A 121 4.88 -15.83 3.53
N VAL A 122 4.18 -15.48 2.45
CA VAL A 122 2.88 -16.04 2.10
C VAL A 122 2.97 -16.58 0.68
N ASP A 123 2.97 -17.91 0.57
CA ASP A 123 2.93 -18.58 -0.73
C ASP A 123 1.50 -18.61 -1.26
N SER A 124 1.33 -18.39 -2.57
CA SER A 124 0.02 -18.62 -3.20
C SER A 124 -0.35 -20.10 -3.12
N LEU A 125 -1.61 -20.41 -2.79
CA LEU A 125 -2.14 -21.78 -2.74
C LEU A 125 -2.06 -22.49 -4.11
N ASP A 126 -2.06 -21.72 -5.19
CA ASP A 126 -1.94 -22.23 -6.56
C ASP A 126 -0.48 -22.38 -7.02
N SER A 127 0.49 -22.10 -6.14
CA SER A 127 1.91 -22.26 -6.42
C SER A 127 2.26 -23.73 -6.64
N LYS A 128 2.92 -24.01 -7.75
CA LYS A 128 3.47 -25.32 -8.11
C LYS A 128 4.97 -25.32 -7.85
N PRO A 129 5.60 -26.51 -7.69
CA PRO A 129 7.06 -26.61 -7.50
C PRO A 129 7.89 -25.95 -8.61
N TRP A 130 7.31 -25.68 -9.78
CA TRP A 130 7.97 -25.07 -10.94
C TRP A 130 7.47 -23.67 -11.31
N ALA A 131 6.40 -23.18 -10.69
CA ALA A 131 5.82 -21.87 -11.02
C ALA A 131 4.82 -21.43 -9.94
N GLY A 132 4.88 -20.17 -9.53
CA GLY A 132 3.99 -19.58 -8.55
C GLY A 132 4.45 -18.19 -8.17
N ASN A 133 3.74 -17.59 -7.23
CA ASN A 133 4.11 -16.31 -6.64
C ASN A 133 4.14 -16.46 -5.12
N THR A 134 5.06 -15.74 -4.50
CA THR A 134 5.10 -15.56 -3.06
C THR A 134 5.09 -14.08 -2.73
N LEU A 135 4.48 -13.74 -1.60
CA LEU A 135 4.56 -12.42 -1.01
C LEU A 135 5.55 -12.45 0.15
N ILE A 136 6.46 -11.48 0.19
CA ILE A 136 7.29 -11.18 1.35
C ILE A 136 6.79 -9.90 2.01
N LEU A 137 6.50 -9.97 3.30
CA LEU A 137 5.92 -8.89 4.07
C LEU A 137 6.87 -8.40 5.16
N GLY A 138 6.92 -7.09 5.35
CA GLY A 138 7.62 -6.43 6.46
C GLY A 138 6.74 -5.35 7.09
N THR A 139 6.89 -5.11 8.39
CA THR A 139 6.20 -4.02 9.11
C THR A 139 7.14 -3.27 10.02
N ARG A 140 6.87 -1.96 10.21
CA ARG A 140 7.63 -1.12 11.14
C ARG A 140 7.32 -1.39 12.60
N HIS A 141 6.16 -1.98 12.92
CA HIS A 141 5.75 -2.18 14.29
C HIS A 141 4.99 -3.50 14.49
N GLY A 142 5.42 -4.27 15.48
CA GLY A 142 4.87 -5.59 15.78
C GLY A 142 5.42 -6.69 14.87
N HIS A 143 4.98 -7.91 15.14
CA HIS A 143 5.20 -9.05 14.25
C HIS A 143 4.02 -9.13 13.28
N VAL A 144 4.28 -9.10 11.95
CA VAL A 144 3.26 -9.14 10.87
C VAL A 144 2.27 -10.31 11.06
N ALA A 145 2.69 -11.36 11.74
CA ALA A 145 1.84 -12.45 12.19
C ALA A 145 2.05 -12.69 13.70
N ALA A 146 1.34 -11.94 14.55
CA ALA A 146 1.32 -12.22 15.99
C ALA A 146 0.87 -13.68 16.27
N SER A 147 0.02 -14.23 15.40
CA SER A 147 -0.28 -15.66 15.26
C SER A 147 -0.92 -15.95 13.90
N ALA A 148 -0.90 -17.21 13.45
CA ALA A 148 -1.61 -17.63 12.24
C ALA A 148 -3.12 -17.33 12.32
N GLY A 149 -3.75 -17.59 13.47
CA GLY A 149 -5.18 -17.31 13.67
C GLY A 149 -5.53 -15.82 13.60
N ALA A 150 -4.64 -14.93 14.08
CA ALA A 150 -4.86 -13.48 13.94
C ALA A 150 -4.77 -13.02 12.47
N LEU A 151 -3.88 -13.63 11.68
CA LEU A 151 -3.75 -13.37 10.26
C LEU A 151 -5.00 -13.86 9.50
N GLU A 152 -5.45 -15.09 9.77
CA GLU A 152 -6.66 -15.68 9.18
C GLU A 152 -7.90 -14.84 9.48
N ALA A 153 -8.10 -14.42 10.74
CA ALA A 153 -9.21 -13.56 11.12
C ALA A 153 -9.17 -12.20 10.41
N SER A 154 -7.98 -11.60 10.28
CA SER A 154 -7.79 -10.34 9.58
C SER A 154 -8.07 -10.48 8.08
N ALA A 155 -7.64 -11.59 7.48
CA ALA A 155 -7.89 -11.91 6.07
C ALA A 155 -9.39 -12.11 5.80
N ALA A 156 -10.09 -12.85 6.66
CA ALA A 156 -11.54 -13.06 6.55
C ALA A 156 -12.32 -11.73 6.65
N LEU A 157 -11.92 -10.84 7.57
CA LEU A 157 -12.52 -9.51 7.70
C LEU A 157 -12.26 -8.64 6.45
N ALA A 158 -11.05 -8.68 5.90
CA ALA A 158 -10.72 -7.94 4.69
C ALA A 158 -11.50 -8.46 3.47
N GLN A 159 -11.62 -9.77 3.33
CA GLN A 159 -12.39 -10.42 2.27
C GLN A 159 -13.87 -10.02 2.33
N GLY A 160 -14.50 -10.09 3.50
CA GLY A 160 -15.90 -9.71 3.67
C GLY A 160 -16.16 -8.23 3.33
N ARG A 161 -15.22 -7.34 3.64
CA ARG A 161 -15.31 -5.91 3.24
C ARG A 161 -15.20 -5.73 1.74
N LEU A 162 -14.30 -6.46 1.07
CA LEU A 162 -14.15 -6.39 -0.38
C LEU A 162 -15.39 -6.90 -1.10
N GLU A 163 -15.96 -8.01 -0.63
CA GLU A 163 -17.21 -8.56 -1.18
C GLU A 163 -18.39 -7.60 -1.01
N ALA A 164 -18.51 -6.97 0.17
CA ALA A 164 -19.53 -5.96 0.42
C ALA A 164 -19.35 -4.73 -0.50
N ALA A 165 -18.12 -4.24 -0.69
CA ALA A 165 -17.85 -3.13 -1.59
C ALA A 165 -18.24 -3.45 -3.05
N ARG A 166 -17.85 -4.64 -3.54
CA ARG A 166 -18.21 -5.11 -4.89
C ARG A 166 -19.72 -5.25 -5.08
N ALA A 167 -20.43 -5.71 -4.06
CA ALA A 167 -21.89 -5.84 -4.11
C ALA A 167 -22.57 -4.46 -4.21
N SER A 168 -22.07 -3.46 -3.47
CA SER A 168 -22.55 -2.08 -3.55
C SER A 168 -22.29 -1.44 -4.91
N ASP A 169 -21.11 -1.65 -5.50
CA ASP A 169 -20.79 -1.13 -6.84
C ASP A 169 -21.70 -1.73 -7.92
N ALA A 170 -22.03 -3.02 -7.80
CA ALA A 170 -22.95 -3.69 -8.71
C ALA A 170 -24.40 -3.16 -8.63
N GLN A 171 -24.81 -2.62 -7.48
CA GLN A 171 -26.13 -1.98 -7.31
C GLN A 171 -26.20 -0.57 -7.90
N CYS A 172 -25.06 0.13 -8.03
CA CYS A 172 -25.00 1.47 -8.65
C CYS A 172 -25.02 1.45 -10.19
N ILE A 173 -25.00 0.28 -10.82
CA ILE A 173 -24.99 0.12 -12.29
C ILE A 173 -26.40 -0.09 -12.87
N TYR A 174 -27.43 -0.28 -12.04
CA TYR A 174 -28.82 -0.50 -12.45
C TYR A 174 -29.76 0.66 -12.12
#